data_AF-A0A843CZT9-F1
#
_entry.id   AF-A0A843CZT9-F1
#
_cell.length_a   1.000
_cell.length_b   1.000
_cell.length_c   1.000
_cell.angle_alpha   90.00
_cell.angle_beta   90.00
_cell.angle_gamma   90.00
#
_symmetry.space_group_name_H-M   'P 1'
#
loop_
_entity.id
_entity.type
_entity.pdbx_description
1 polymer ?
#
loop_
_entity_poly.entity_id
_entity_poly.type
_entity_poly.pdbx_seq_one_letter_code
_entity_poly.pdbx_strand_id
1 'polypeptide(L)'
;MTEKYDDPFSFDSEKIRIGDRICDGFYISAVPAPLLMIRAPSGGFLMCGYLDMAAAEKLGASAAKVKGVSSFEEMLSAEVADVSPAAEEKGVSKGMTGREALRLL
;
A
#
# COMPACT_ATOMS: atom_id res chain seq x y z
N MET A 1 -0.31 -10.15 21.40
CA MET A 1 -1.32 -9.42 20.61
C MET A 1 -1.26 -8.00 21.10
N THR A 2 -0.66 -7.10 20.34
CA THR A 2 -0.28 -5.76 20.81
C THR A 2 -1.46 -4.80 20.76
N GLU A 3 -1.72 -4.13 21.88
CA GLU A 3 -2.76 -3.13 22.19
C GLU A 3 -2.86 -1.91 21.23
N LYS A 4 -2.11 -1.91 20.12
CA LYS A 4 -1.94 -0.76 19.21
C LYS A 4 -3.13 -0.55 18.26
N TYR A 5 -4.03 -1.53 18.13
CA TYR A 5 -5.10 -1.55 17.14
C TYR A 5 -6.52 -1.54 17.74
N ASP A 6 -6.64 -1.47 19.07
CA ASP A 6 -7.93 -1.45 19.77
C ASP A 6 -8.49 -0.03 20.00
N ASP A 7 -7.69 1.02 19.74
CA ASP A 7 -8.17 2.40 19.74
C ASP A 7 -8.78 2.76 18.37
N PRO A 8 -10.09 3.10 18.30
CA PRO A 8 -10.75 3.49 17.06
C PRO A 8 -10.21 4.77 16.41
N PHE A 9 -9.38 5.55 17.11
CA PHE A 9 -8.75 6.78 16.61
C PHE A 9 -7.22 6.70 16.52
N SER A 10 -6.66 5.50 16.42
CA SER A 10 -5.21 5.31 16.29
C SER A 10 -4.68 5.66 14.90
N PHE A 11 -3.53 6.35 14.90
CA PHE A 11 -2.68 6.56 13.72
C PHE A 11 -1.29 6.03 14.04
N ASP A 12 -0.69 5.35 13.08
CA ASP A 12 0.67 4.85 13.19
C ASP A 12 1.44 5.04 11.88
N SER A 13 2.74 5.22 12.01
CA SER A 13 3.65 5.29 10.88
C SER A 13 4.95 4.60 11.21
N GLU A 14 5.47 3.81 10.27
CA GLU A 14 6.74 3.11 10.46
C GLU A 14 7.56 3.04 9.17
N LYS A 15 8.86 2.80 9.33
CA LYS A 15 9.78 2.58 8.21
C LYS A 15 9.78 1.10 7.85
N ILE A 16 9.44 0.78 6.61
CA ILE A 16 9.37 -0.60 6.11
C ILE A 16 10.52 -0.83 5.14
N ARG A 17 11.39 -1.79 5.43
CA ARG A 17 12.53 -2.13 4.57
C ARG A 17 12.11 -3.10 3.47
N ILE A 18 12.31 -2.71 2.22
CA ILE A 18 12.04 -3.53 1.02
C ILE A 18 13.33 -3.63 0.22
N GLY A 19 14.12 -4.68 0.47
CA GLY A 19 15.48 -4.79 -0.09
C GLY A 19 16.39 -3.70 0.46
N ASP A 20 16.96 -2.89 -0.44
CA ASP A 20 17.78 -1.72 -0.15
C ASP A 20 16.98 -0.42 0.03
N ARG A 21 15.66 -0.46 -0.19
CA ARG A 21 14.75 0.69 -0.08
C ARG A 21 14.11 0.79 1.30
N ILE A 22 13.87 2.02 1.75
CA ILE A 22 13.11 2.32 2.97
C ILE A 22 11.81 3.02 2.56
N CYS A 23 10.69 2.32 2.72
CA CYS A 23 9.35 2.84 2.46
C CYS A 23 8.72 3.41 3.74
N ASP A 24 7.73 4.27 3.57
CA ASP A 24 6.93 4.83 4.67
C ASP A 24 5.57 4.12 4.73
N GLY A 25 5.31 3.41 5.83
CA GLY A 25 3.99 2.85 6.13
C GLY A 25 3.13 3.85 6.89
N PHE A 26 1.86 3.94 6.53
CA PHE A 26 0.84 4.73 7.23
C PHE A 26 -0.38 3.85 7.53
N TYR A 27 -0.78 3.83 8.79
CA TYR A 27 -1.93 3.11 9.31
C TYR A 27 -2.86 4.10 10.00
N ILE A 28 -4.13 4.06 9.67
CA ILE A 28 -5.19 4.78 10.39
C ILE A 28 -6.27 3.75 10.71
N SER A 29 -6.60 3.58 11.99
CA SER A 29 -7.75 2.76 12.37
C SER A 29 -9.03 3.36 11.82
N ALA A 30 -9.88 2.51 11.23
CA ALA A 30 -11.20 2.87 10.78
C ALA A 30 -12.12 1.64 10.84
N VAL A 31 -13.43 1.89 10.88
CA VAL A 31 -14.46 0.83 10.95
C VAL A 31 -15.24 0.82 9.62
N PRO A 32 -15.50 -0.35 9.01
CA PRO A 32 -15.18 -1.70 9.49
C PRO A 32 -13.75 -2.18 9.18
N ALA A 33 -12.93 -1.39 8.48
CA ALA A 33 -11.57 -1.76 8.11
C ALA A 33 -10.63 -0.53 8.13
N PRO A 34 -9.32 -0.72 8.43
CA PRO A 34 -8.36 0.37 8.52
C PRO A 34 -7.99 0.95 7.14
N LEU A 35 -7.46 2.17 7.16
CA LEU A 35 -6.79 2.77 6.01
C LEU A 35 -5.29 2.50 6.11
N LEU A 36 -4.76 1.88 5.06
CA LEU A 36 -3.39 1.40 5.00
C LEU A 36 -2.74 1.85 3.69
N MET A 37 -1.52 2.39 3.79
CA MET A 37 -0.69 2.81 2.66
C MET A 37 0.79 2.52 2.96
N ILE A 38 1.53 2.10 1.93
CA ILE A 38 3.00 2.05 1.95
C ILE A 38 3.50 2.88 0.78
N ARG A 39 4.26 3.95 1.06
CA ARG A 39 4.86 4.85 0.07
C ARG A 39 6.32 4.48 -0.18
N ALA A 40 6.68 4.27 -1.44
CA ALA A 40 8.06 4.08 -1.88
C ALA A 40 8.83 5.42 -1.96
N PRO A 41 10.17 5.42 -1.87
CA PRO A 41 10.99 6.63 -1.95
C PRO A 41 10.79 7.49 -3.22
N SER A 42 10.40 6.84 -4.32
CA SER A 42 10.08 7.48 -5.60
C SER A 42 8.79 8.30 -5.61
N GLY A 43 7.98 8.19 -4.55
CA GLY A 43 6.63 8.76 -4.46
C GLY A 43 5.51 7.83 -4.94
N GLY A 44 5.83 6.67 -5.54
CA GLY A 44 4.83 5.64 -5.83
C GLY A 44 4.31 4.97 -4.56
N PHE A 45 3.12 4.36 -4.59
CA PHE A 45 2.54 3.78 -3.38
C PHE A 45 1.68 2.53 -3.62
N LEU A 46 1.69 1.66 -2.61
CA LEU A 46 0.79 0.53 -2.46
C LEU A 46 -0.30 0.90 -1.44
N MET A 47 -1.57 0.74 -1.76
CA MET A 47 -2.67 1.08 -0.85
C MET A 47 -3.71 -0.03 -0.78
N CYS A 48 -4.42 -0.10 0.34
CA CYS A 48 -5.54 -1.02 0.53
C CYS A 48 -6.75 -0.69 -0.36
N GLY A 49 -7.83 -1.47 -0.19
CA GLY A 49 -9.02 -1.43 -1.04
C GLY A 49 -9.79 -0.09 -1.07
N TYR A 50 -9.49 0.84 -0.16
CA TYR A 50 -10.03 2.20 -0.17
C TYR A 50 -9.45 3.08 -1.30
N LEU A 51 -8.39 2.63 -1.99
CA LEU A 51 -7.84 3.33 -3.14
C LEU A 51 -8.80 3.30 -4.35
N ASP A 52 -9.20 4.49 -4.79
CA ASP A 52 -9.86 4.70 -6.08
C ASP A 52 -8.80 4.78 -7.20
N MET A 53 -8.81 3.80 -8.09
CA MET A 53 -7.86 3.71 -9.20
C MET A 53 -8.14 4.71 -10.32
N ALA A 54 -9.39 5.10 -10.54
CA ALA A 54 -9.73 6.10 -11.55
C ALA A 54 -9.23 7.48 -11.12
N ALA A 55 -9.32 7.79 -9.82
CA ALA A 55 -8.72 9.00 -9.25
C ALA A 55 -7.19 8.97 -9.37
N ALA A 56 -6.54 7.86 -9.02
CA ALA A 56 -5.09 7.71 -9.13
C ALA A 56 -4.60 7.88 -10.59
N GLU A 57 -5.30 7.27 -11.55
CA GLU A 57 -5.00 7.38 -12.98
C GLU A 57 -5.14 8.82 -13.47
N LYS A 58 -6.26 9.49 -13.13
CA LYS A 58 -6.47 10.90 -13.51
C LYS A 58 -5.39 11.85 -12.97
N LEU A 59 -4.82 11.53 -11.82
CA LEU A 59 -3.74 12.29 -11.20
C LEU A 59 -2.34 11.89 -11.70
N GLY A 60 -2.24 10.85 -12.54
CA GLY A 60 -0.96 10.31 -13.00
C GLY A 60 -0.14 9.64 -11.89
N ALA A 61 -0.79 9.19 -10.81
CA ALA A 61 -0.12 8.59 -9.68
C ALA A 61 0.39 7.19 -10.04
N SER A 62 1.61 6.86 -9.62
CA SER A 62 2.17 5.50 -9.69
C SER A 62 1.65 4.71 -8.48
N ALA A 63 0.58 3.93 -8.68
CA ALA A 63 -0.19 3.33 -7.61
C ALA A 63 -0.50 1.85 -7.88
N ALA A 64 -0.43 1.04 -6.83
CA ALA A 64 -0.87 -0.34 -6.82
C ALA A 64 -1.88 -0.57 -5.68
N LYS A 65 -2.87 -1.44 -5.90
CA LYS A 65 -3.96 -1.71 -4.96
C LYS A 65 -3.94 -3.17 -4.51
N VAL A 66 -4.01 -3.39 -3.20
CA VAL A 66 -4.28 -4.70 -2.58
C VAL A 66 -5.63 -4.67 -1.85
N LYS A 67 -6.22 -5.83 -1.56
CA LYS A 67 -7.55 -5.94 -0.93
C LYS A 67 -7.54 -6.98 0.18
N GLY A 68 -8.48 -6.85 1.12
CA GLY A 68 -8.66 -7.83 2.21
C GLY A 68 -7.51 -7.85 3.22
N VAL A 69 -6.90 -6.68 3.47
CA VAL A 69 -5.72 -6.52 4.33
C VAL A 69 -6.03 -5.59 5.50
N SER A 70 -5.41 -5.87 6.64
CA SER A 70 -5.58 -5.17 7.91
C SER A 70 -4.25 -4.78 8.59
N SER A 71 -3.11 -5.19 8.02
CA SER A 71 -1.77 -4.85 8.50
C SER A 71 -0.78 -4.64 7.35
N PHE A 72 0.38 -4.04 7.64
CA PHE A 72 1.44 -3.88 6.62
C PHE A 72 1.99 -5.23 6.14
N GLU A 73 2.16 -6.22 7.02
CA GLU A 73 2.62 -7.55 6.59
C GLU A 73 1.63 -8.21 5.63
N GLU A 74 0.32 -8.09 5.90
CA GLU A 74 -0.71 -8.53 4.97
C GLU A 74 -0.61 -7.78 3.64
N MET A 75 -0.42 -6.45 3.63
CA MET A 75 -0.19 -5.69 2.39
C MET A 75 1.01 -6.19 1.59
N LEU A 76 2.12 -6.51 2.26
CA LEU A 76 3.35 -6.95 1.62
C LEU A 76 3.21 -8.35 1.01
N SER A 77 2.41 -9.22 1.63
CA SER A 77 2.14 -10.58 1.17
C SER A 77 1.01 -10.68 0.13
N ALA A 78 0.04 -9.76 0.16
CA ALA A 78 -1.13 -9.80 -0.70
C ALA A 78 -0.78 -9.56 -2.18
N GLU A 79 -1.56 -10.17 -3.06
CA GLU A 79 -1.47 -9.94 -4.49
C GLU A 79 -2.06 -8.57 -4.87
N VAL A 80 -1.35 -7.88 -5.76
CA VAL A 80 -1.81 -6.64 -6.37
C VAL A 80 -3.03 -6.93 -7.23
N ALA A 81 -4.17 -6.39 -6.83
CA ALA A 81 -5.45 -6.53 -7.51
C ALA A 81 -5.63 -5.54 -8.66
N ASP A 82 -4.92 -4.41 -8.62
CA ASP A 82 -5.04 -3.34 -9.61
C ASP A 82 -3.80 -2.44 -9.64
N VAL A 83 -3.52 -1.85 -10.79
CA VAL A 83 -2.31 -1.06 -11.03
C VAL A 83 -2.67 0.14 -11.88
N SER A 84 -2.08 1.31 -11.62
CA SER A 84 -2.27 2.48 -12.48
C SER A 84 -1.33 2.41 -13.69
N PRO A 85 -1.65 3.07 -14.82
CA PRO A 85 -0.78 3.09 -15.99
C PRO A 85 0.67 3.53 -15.67
N ALA A 86 0.82 4.57 -14.83
CA ALA A 86 2.14 5.05 -14.39
C ALA A 86 2.92 4.07 -13.50
N ALA A 87 2.26 3.07 -12.89
CA ALA A 87 2.93 1.97 -12.20
C ALA A 87 3.22 0.79 -13.14
N GLU A 88 2.35 0.53 -14.11
CA GLU A 88 2.61 -0.47 -15.17
C GLU A 88 3.85 -0.11 -16.00
N GLU A 89 4.06 1.17 -16.31
CA GLU A 89 5.27 1.67 -16.99
C GLU A 89 6.57 1.38 -16.22
N LYS A 90 6.49 1.24 -14.89
CA LYS A 90 7.62 0.83 -14.03
C LYS A 90 7.77 -0.68 -13.91
N GLY A 91 6.90 -1.45 -14.56
CA GLY A 91 6.91 -2.91 -14.57
C GLY A 91 6.06 -3.55 -13.47
N VAL A 92 5.24 -2.79 -12.73
CA VAL A 92 4.29 -3.37 -11.77
C VAL A 92 3.14 -4.02 -12.52
N SER A 93 2.72 -5.21 -12.12
CA SER A 93 1.58 -5.90 -12.72
C SER A 93 0.66 -6.52 -11.67
N LYS A 94 -0.59 -6.78 -12.07
CA LYS A 94 -1.54 -7.52 -11.25
C LYS A 94 -1.00 -8.93 -10.96
N GLY A 95 -1.27 -9.43 -9.75
CA GLY A 95 -0.76 -10.73 -9.28
C GLY A 95 0.65 -10.70 -8.67
N MET A 96 1.42 -9.62 -8.83
CA MET A 96 2.64 -9.42 -8.03
C MET A 96 2.28 -9.31 -6.54
N THR A 97 3.17 -9.76 -5.66
CA THR A 97 3.04 -9.45 -4.23
C THR A 97 3.24 -7.94 -4.00
N GLY A 98 2.60 -7.39 -2.97
CA GLY A 98 2.82 -5.99 -2.58
C GLY A 98 4.30 -5.66 -2.35
N ARG A 99 5.08 -6.61 -1.83
CA ARG A 99 6.53 -6.50 -1.67
C ARG A 99 7.28 -6.38 -2.99
N GLU A 100 6.89 -7.13 -4.02
CA GLU A 100 7.48 -7.01 -5.37
C GLU A 100 7.11 -5.69 -6.02
N ALA A 101 5.85 -5.28 -5.93
CA ALA A 101 5.40 -3.99 -6.46
C ALA A 101 6.18 -2.81 -5.84
N LEU A 102 6.38 -2.79 -4.52
CA LEU A 102 7.12 -1.74 -3.83
C LEU A 102 8.62 -1.66 -4.20
N ARG A 103 9.20 -2.71 -4.78
CA ARG A 103 10.57 -2.63 -5.34
C ARG A 103 10.62 -1.81 -6.62
N LEU A 104 9.52 -1.78 -7.37
CA LEU A 104 9.42 -1.16 -8.70
C LEU A 104 8.77 0.22 -8.66
N LEU A 105 7.86 0.45 -7.70
CA LEU A 105 7.23 1.74 -7.47
C LEU A 105 8.27 2.81 -7.14
#